data_AF-A0A962PFB5-F1
#
_entry.id   AF-A0A962PFB5-F1
#
_cell.length_a   1.000
_cell.length_b   1.000
_cell.length_c   1.000
_cell.angle_alpha   90.00
_cell.angle_beta   90.00
_cell.angle_gamma   90.00
#
_symmetry.space_group_name_H-M   'P 1'
#
loop_
_entity.id
_entity.type
_entity.pdbx_description
1 polymer ?
#
loop_
_entity_poly.entity_id
_entity_poly.type
_entity_poly.pdbx_seq_one_letter_code
_entity_poly.pdbx_strand_id
1 'polypeptide(L)'
;MKMGILGRIFGGHSGGHGSSHGHGNSHGRGSSSGHDWGRNPTPSASAIPCPQCKTINPQGSRFCGQCGTSLVPASCTKCSSVIPIGAKFCAQCGNAVT
;
A
#
# COMPACT_ATOMS: atom_id res chain seq x y z
N MET A 1 5.07 -54.52 -17.17
CA MET A 1 6.53 -54.74 -17.13
C MET A 1 7.15 -53.46 -17.67
N LYS A 2 7.54 -52.54 -16.79
CA LYS A 2 8.91 -52.40 -16.25
C LYS A 2 9.94 -52.18 -17.37
N MET A 3 10.77 -51.17 -17.16
CA MET A 3 11.99 -50.76 -17.90
C MET A 3 11.73 -49.52 -18.75
N GLY A 4 12.41 -48.39 -18.59
CA GLY A 4 13.66 -48.07 -17.89
C GLY A 4 14.15 -46.80 -18.60
N ILE A 5 14.34 -45.68 -17.92
CA ILE A 5 15.62 -45.29 -17.34
C ILE A 5 16.73 -45.14 -18.40
N LEU A 6 17.17 -43.89 -18.54
CA LEU A 6 18.46 -43.41 -19.06
C LEU A 6 18.85 -43.69 -20.51
N GLY A 7 19.01 -42.60 -21.26
CA GLY A 7 20.09 -42.56 -22.24
C GLY A 7 20.06 -41.37 -23.20
N ARG A 8 21.08 -40.51 -23.07
CA ARG A 8 21.78 -39.81 -24.18
C ARG A 8 21.04 -38.57 -24.70
N ILE A 9 21.26 -37.36 -24.17
CA ILE A 9 22.51 -36.57 -24.20
C ILE A 9 23.24 -36.64 -25.55
N PHE A 10 23.46 -35.46 -26.13
CA PHE A 10 24.31 -35.10 -27.27
C PHE A 10 23.74 -35.26 -28.68
N GLY A 11 23.34 -34.12 -29.26
CA GLY A 11 22.95 -34.01 -30.68
C GLY A 11 22.93 -32.57 -31.20
N GLY A 12 24.09 -31.90 -31.22
CA GLY A 12 24.46 -30.88 -32.22
C GLY A 12 23.73 -29.52 -32.23
N HIS A 13 24.28 -28.52 -31.53
CA HIS A 13 24.01 -27.11 -31.83
C HIS A 13 24.95 -26.64 -32.96
N SER A 14 24.54 -26.84 -34.21
CA SER A 14 25.00 -26.02 -35.34
C SER A 14 24.52 -24.58 -35.08
N GLY A 15 25.34 -23.54 -34.98
CA GLY A 15 26.53 -23.24 -35.76
C GLY A 15 26.25 -21.92 -36.50
N GLY A 16 26.71 -20.80 -35.90
CA GLY A 16 27.02 -19.53 -36.57
C GLY A 16 25.87 -18.74 -37.23
N HIS A 17 25.38 -17.70 -36.55
CA HIS A 17 24.81 -16.52 -37.21
C HIS A 17 25.71 -15.31 -36.93
N GLY A 18 26.79 -15.22 -37.69
CA GLY A 18 27.55 -13.98 -37.87
C GLY A 18 26.92 -13.20 -39.01
N SER A 19 26.33 -12.05 -38.70
CA SER A 19 26.02 -10.99 -39.68
C SER A 19 25.92 -9.66 -38.95
N SER A 20 27.10 -9.13 -38.63
CA SER A 20 27.31 -7.72 -38.35
C SER A 20 27.05 -6.91 -39.62
N HIS A 21 25.89 -6.28 -39.72
CA HIS A 21 25.69 -5.11 -40.57
C HIS A 21 25.38 -3.93 -39.64
N GLY A 22 26.45 -3.27 -39.21
CA GLY A 22 26.36 -1.99 -38.53
C GLY A 22 26.10 -0.89 -39.55
N HIS A 23 24.94 -0.27 -39.45
CA HIS A 23 24.72 1.08 -39.99
C HIS A 23 24.54 2.01 -38.79
N GLY A 24 25.59 2.75 -38.46
CA GLY A 24 25.51 3.83 -37.49
C GLY A 24 24.58 4.92 -38.00
N ASN A 25 23.59 5.26 -37.19
CA ASN A 25 22.74 6.43 -37.39
C ASN A 25 22.71 7.22 -36.08
N SER A 26 23.42 8.35 -36.11
CA SER A 26 23.14 9.60 -35.37
C SER A 26 22.50 9.50 -33.99
N HIS A 27 23.32 9.79 -32.97
CA HIS A 27 22.94 10.08 -31.60
C HIS A 27 21.79 11.08 -31.51
N GLY A 28 20.59 10.59 -31.19
CA GLY A 28 19.42 11.41 -30.94
C GLY A 28 18.27 10.55 -30.44
N ARG A 29 18.15 10.45 -29.10
CA ARG A 29 16.94 10.25 -28.28
C ARG A 29 17.33 9.48 -27.01
N GLY A 30 17.46 10.20 -25.90
CA GLY A 30 17.34 9.57 -24.59
C GLY A 30 15.94 8.97 -24.43
N SER A 31 15.85 7.85 -23.73
CA SER A 31 14.74 7.49 -22.84
C SER A 31 15.10 6.19 -22.14
N SER A 32 15.09 6.27 -20.82
CA SER A 32 15.37 5.29 -19.80
C SER A 32 14.77 3.91 -20.12
N SER A 33 15.61 2.88 -20.13
CA SER A 33 15.17 1.48 -20.20
C SER A 33 14.36 1.15 -18.95
N GLY A 34 13.04 1.18 -19.10
CA GLY A 34 12.06 0.84 -18.08
C GLY A 34 11.99 -0.66 -17.83
N HIS A 35 12.11 -1.03 -16.56
CA HIS A 35 11.40 -2.16 -15.96
C HIS A 35 11.14 -1.81 -14.48
N ASP A 36 10.35 -0.76 -14.28
CA ASP A 36 9.71 -0.42 -13.02
C ASP A 36 8.62 -1.47 -12.72
N TRP A 37 8.96 -2.53 -11.99
CA TRP A 37 8.00 -3.50 -11.47
C TRP A 37 7.12 -2.87 -10.38
N GLY A 38 6.22 -1.98 -10.81
CA GLY A 38 4.86 -1.90 -10.31
C GLY A 38 4.69 -1.97 -8.79
N ARG A 39 5.50 -1.27 -8.00
CA ARG A 39 5.13 -0.97 -6.62
C ARG A 39 4.07 0.12 -6.67
N ASN A 40 2.88 -0.27 -7.10
CA ASN A 40 1.66 0.41 -6.71
C ASN A 40 1.63 0.33 -5.18
N PRO A 41 1.78 1.43 -4.43
CA PRO A 41 1.54 1.36 -2.99
C PRO A 41 0.11 0.84 -2.85
N THR A 42 -0.03 -0.35 -2.27
CA THR A 42 -1.33 -0.88 -1.87
C THR A 42 -2.09 0.26 -1.20
N PRO A 43 -3.32 0.59 -1.61
CA PRO A 43 -4.06 1.68 -0.99
C PRO A 43 -4.05 1.43 0.51
N SER A 44 -3.26 2.25 1.22
CA SER A 44 -3.02 2.09 2.64
C SER A 44 -4.37 1.96 3.31
N ALA A 45 -4.56 0.86 4.05
CA ALA A 45 -5.69 0.67 4.96
C ALA A 45 -6.07 2.04 5.53
N SER A 46 -7.26 2.55 5.18
CA SER A 46 -7.46 4.00 5.23
C SER A 46 -7.25 4.46 6.67
N ALA A 47 -6.33 5.37 6.87
CA ALA A 47 -5.84 5.66 8.20
C ALA A 47 -6.49 6.94 8.73
N ILE A 48 -6.81 6.96 10.03
CA ILE A 48 -7.45 8.09 10.70
C ILE A 48 -6.44 8.83 11.60
N PRO A 49 -6.25 10.15 11.43
CA PRO A 49 -5.38 10.93 12.30
C PRO A 49 -6.04 11.15 13.66
N CYS A 50 -5.27 11.03 14.75
CA CYS A 50 -5.73 11.34 16.09
C CYS A 50 -5.92 12.87 16.26
N PRO A 51 -7.09 13.35 16.73
CA PRO A 51 -7.33 14.78 16.92
C PRO A 51 -6.54 15.40 18.09
N GLN A 52 -5.88 14.59 18.93
CA GLN A 52 -5.07 15.07 20.05
C GLN A 52 -3.58 15.05 19.73
N CYS A 53 -3.02 13.90 19.36
CA CYS A 53 -1.58 13.76 19.13
C CYS A 53 -1.18 13.69 17.65
N LYS A 54 -2.13 13.73 16.71
CA LYS A 54 -1.91 13.64 15.25
C LYS A 54 -1.35 12.32 14.74
N THR A 55 -1.12 11.34 15.61
CA THR A 55 -0.75 9.97 15.23
C THR A 55 -1.75 9.38 14.23
N ILE A 56 -1.22 8.72 13.20
CA ILE A 56 -2.00 7.99 12.20
C ILE A 56 -2.37 6.62 12.77
N ASN A 57 -3.67 6.33 12.88
CA ASN A 57 -4.19 5.06 13.39
C ASN A 57 -4.90 4.30 12.25
N PRO A 58 -4.91 2.95 12.26
CA PRO A 58 -5.63 2.19 11.26
C PRO A 58 -7.14 2.45 11.33
N GLN A 59 -7.81 2.26 10.20
CA GLN A 59 -9.26 2.31 10.12
C GLN A 59 -9.91 1.37 11.14
N GLY A 60 -10.95 1.84 11.82
CA GLY A 60 -11.67 1.05 12.82
C GLY A 60 -10.99 1.01 14.21
N SER A 61 -9.85 1.66 14.40
CA SER A 61 -9.29 1.87 15.75
C SER A 61 -10.29 2.57 16.65
N ARG A 62 -10.57 1.98 17.81
CA ARG A 62 -11.46 2.57 18.83
C ARG A 62 -10.76 3.65 19.65
N PHE A 63 -9.46 3.49 19.86
CA PHE A 63 -8.61 4.39 20.64
C PHE A 63 -7.29 4.62 19.90
N CYS A 64 -6.65 5.75 20.16
CA CYS A 64 -5.33 6.04 19.63
C CYS A 64 -4.27 5.17 20.32
N GLY A 65 -3.46 4.46 19.52
CA GLY A 65 -2.37 3.60 20.01
C GLY A 65 -1.17 4.36 20.61
N GLN A 66 -1.19 5.69 20.62
CA GLN A 66 -0.12 6.52 21.21
C GLN A 66 -0.58 7.31 22.42
N CYS A 67 -1.77 7.95 22.38
CA CYS A 67 -2.25 8.79 23.48
C CYS A 67 -3.56 8.31 24.13
N GLY A 68 -4.15 7.21 23.66
CA GLY A 68 -5.38 6.64 24.23
C GLY A 68 -6.69 7.40 23.91
N THR A 69 -6.63 8.53 23.20
CA THR A 69 -7.84 9.29 22.81
C THR A 69 -8.82 8.44 22.01
N SER A 70 -10.11 8.49 22.35
CA SER A 70 -11.16 7.81 21.59
C SER A 70 -11.25 8.33 20.15
N LEU A 71 -11.33 7.41 19.20
CA LEU A 71 -11.45 7.68 17.77
C LEU A 71 -12.82 7.24 17.21
N VAL A 72 -13.76 6.91 18.10
CA VAL A 72 -15.15 6.59 17.75
C VAL A 72 -16.09 7.69 18.27
N PRO A 73 -17.22 7.93 17.57
CA PRO A 73 -18.25 8.85 18.06
C PRO A 73 -18.78 8.38 19.42
N ALA A 74 -19.01 9.34 20.31
CA ALA A 74 -19.61 9.09 21.62
C ALA A 74 -21.10 9.49 21.61
N SER A 75 -21.86 9.03 22.60
CA SER A 75 -23.21 9.51 22.86
C SER A 75 -23.20 10.43 24.08
N CYS A 76 -23.88 11.57 23.99
CA CYS A 76 -24.01 12.50 25.10
C CYS A 76 -24.80 11.87 26.25
N THR A 77 -24.25 11.89 27.46
CA THR A 77 -24.92 11.34 28.65
C THR A 77 -26.12 12.17 29.12
N LYS A 78 -26.25 13.42 28.66
CA LYS A 78 -27.34 14.33 29.07
C LYS A 78 -28.52 14.33 28.10
N CYS A 79 -28.26 14.26 26.80
CA CYS A 79 -29.29 14.41 25.76
C CYS A 79 -29.27 13.29 24.72
N SER A 80 -28.40 12.29 24.87
CA SER A 80 -28.27 11.13 23.98
C SER A 80 -27.88 11.43 22.52
N SER A 81 -27.59 12.70 22.18
CA SER A 81 -27.09 13.05 20.85
C SER A 81 -25.71 12.46 20.59
N VAL A 82 -25.45 12.12 19.33
CA VAL A 82 -24.11 11.72 18.87
C VAL A 82 -23.14 12.91 18.99
N ILE A 83 -21.94 12.62 19.46
CA ILE A 83 -20.84 13.55 19.64
C ILE A 83 -19.73 13.14 18.66
N PRO A 84 -19.32 14.03 17.74
CA PRO A 84 -18.29 13.72 16.76
C PRO A 84 -16.92 13.54 17.43
N ILE A 85 -16.05 12.80 16.75
CA ILE A 85 -14.70 12.47 17.23
C ILE A 85 -13.91 13.77 17.48
N GLY A 86 -13.28 13.86 18.65
CA GLY A 86 -12.45 15.01 19.03
C GLY A 86 -13.22 16.22 19.58
N ALA A 87 -14.56 16.19 19.61
CA ALA A 87 -15.34 17.25 20.25
C ALA A 87 -15.16 17.23 21.77
N LYS A 88 -14.99 18.43 22.36
CA LYS A 88 -14.85 18.63 23.81
C LYS A 88 -16.18 18.86 24.52
N PHE A 89 -17.21 19.25 23.77
CA PHE A 89 -18.56 19.55 24.24
C PHE A 89 -19.62 18.99 23.28
N CYS A 90 -20.81 18.70 23.80
CA CYS A 90 -21.95 18.32 22.99
C CYS A 90 -22.51 19.54 22.24
N ALA A 91 -22.59 19.46 20.91
CA ALA A 91 -23.12 20.55 20.08
C ALA A 91 -24.65 20.78 20.23
N GLN A 92 -25.37 19.88 20.90
CA GLN A 92 -26.82 20.00 21.10
C GLN A 92 -27.19 20.59 22.46
N CYS A 93 -26.43 20.28 23.52
CA CYS A 93 -26.78 20.71 24.89
C CYS A 93 -25.65 21.42 25.63
N GLY A 94 -24.46 21.54 25.05
CA GLY A 94 -23.30 22.22 25.66
C GLY A 94 -22.58 21.45 26.76
N ASN A 95 -23.07 20.26 27.18
CA ASN A 95 -22.41 19.49 28.22
C ASN A 95 -21.02 19.02 27.78
N ALA A 96 -20.05 19.06 28.69
CA ALA A 96 -18.70 18.56 28.45
C ALA A 96 -18.72 17.05 28.17
N VAL A 97 -17.83 16.62 27.28
CA VAL A 97 -17.56 15.19 27.03
C VAL A 97 -16.64 14.72 28.14
N THR A 98 -17.14 13.86 29.01
CA THR A 98 -16.40 13.28 30.14
C THR A 98 -16.18 11.80 29.90
#